data_AF-A0A2Z4MBU7-F1
#
_entry.id   AF-A0A2Z4MBU7-F1
#
_cell.length_a   1.000
_cell.length_b   1.000
_cell.length_c   1.000
_cell.angle_alpha   90.00
_cell.angle_beta   90.00
_cell.angle_gamma   90.00
#
_symmetry.space_group_name_H-M   'P 1'
#
loop_
_entity.id
_entity.type
_entity.pdbx_description
1 polymer ?
#
loop_
_entity_poly.entity_id
_entity_poly.type
_entity_poly.pdbx_seq_one_letter_code
_entity_poly.pdbx_strand_id
1 'polypeptide(L)'
;MKHYLVMGKGEAFTSFVQTLCCDSLPAYWGRNPGAFSLTAGPGNKTIQRFLPISFDECYRDQESLLLYHSVYIFPDEWAEGRDLLTLFKQLGTCRIFVMTQEHRNALLYKALGANHVIVSQPGYKGYGWLAEQMSG
;
A
#
# COMPACT_ATOMS: atom_id res chain seq x y z
N MET A 1 -16.15 8.39 0.48
CA MET A 1 -14.92 7.88 1.11
C MET A 1 -14.18 7.04 0.07
N LYS A 2 -12.88 7.25 -0.13
CA LYS A 2 -12.09 6.50 -1.12
C LYS A 2 -11.61 5.18 -0.51
N HIS A 3 -11.50 4.13 -1.33
CA HIS A 3 -10.98 2.83 -0.89
C HIS A 3 -9.48 2.77 -1.14
N TYR A 4 -8.74 2.27 -0.15
CA TYR A 4 -7.30 2.23 -0.18
C TYR A 4 -6.77 0.84 0.13
N LEU A 5 -5.70 0.49 -0.57
CA LEU A 5 -4.94 -0.71 -0.32
C LEU A 5 -3.50 -0.31 -0.02
N VAL A 6 -2.93 -0.82 1.05
CA VAL A 6 -1.54 -0.66 1.43
C VAL A 6 -0.92 -2.04 1.37
N MET A 7 0.14 -2.22 0.61
CA MET A 7 0.81 -3.51 0.40
C MET A 7 2.28 -3.39 0.74
N GLY A 8 2.85 -4.45 1.28
CA GLY A 8 4.28 -4.54 1.54
C GLY A 8 4.59 -5.14 2.89
N LYS A 9 5.87 -5.06 3.24
CA LYS A 9 6.45 -5.67 4.44
C LYS A 9 7.46 -4.71 5.08
N GLY A 10 8.00 -5.12 6.23
CA GLY A 10 9.03 -4.37 6.93
C GLY A 10 8.54 -3.17 7.73
N GLU A 11 9.50 -2.40 8.21
CA GLU A 11 9.26 -1.32 9.19
C GLU A 11 8.49 -0.13 8.61
N ALA A 12 8.74 0.22 7.34
CA ALA A 12 8.08 1.35 6.68
C ALA A 12 6.58 1.09 6.49
N PHE A 13 6.23 -0.11 6.01
CA PHE A 13 4.84 -0.58 5.97
C PHE A 13 4.22 -0.57 7.36
N THR A 14 4.95 -1.13 8.34
CA THR A 14 4.47 -1.23 9.73
C THR A 14 4.10 0.13 10.32
N SER A 15 5.03 1.08 10.21
CA SER A 15 4.87 2.41 10.76
C SER A 15 3.75 3.19 10.04
N PHE A 16 3.57 3.01 8.74
CA PHE A 16 2.50 3.67 8.02
C PHE A 16 1.12 3.14 8.42
N VAL A 17 0.96 1.81 8.52
CA VAL A 17 -0.32 1.24 8.96
C VAL A 17 -0.62 1.60 10.42
N GLN A 18 0.39 1.64 11.30
CA GLN A 18 0.22 2.16 12.67
C GLN A 18 -0.32 3.59 12.69
N THR A 19 0.21 4.44 11.81
CA THR A 19 -0.25 5.83 11.66
C THR A 19 -1.72 5.87 11.22
N LEU A 20 -2.13 4.99 10.31
CA LEU A 20 -3.53 4.89 9.85
C LEU A 20 -4.49 4.33 10.92
N CYS A 21 -3.99 3.47 11.81
CA CYS A 21 -4.76 2.87 12.89
C CYS A 21 -4.70 3.65 14.22
N CYS A 22 -4.18 4.88 14.22
CA CYS A 22 -4.02 5.70 15.44
C CYS A 22 -3.33 4.95 16.58
N ASP A 23 -2.20 4.28 16.31
CA ASP A 23 -1.41 3.49 17.26
C ASP A 23 -2.11 2.24 17.85
N SER A 24 -3.32 1.93 17.42
CA SER A 24 -3.98 0.66 17.76
C SER A 24 -3.53 -0.43 16.78
N LEU A 25 -2.50 -1.20 17.15
CA LEU A 25 -2.11 -2.39 16.39
C LEU A 25 -3.10 -3.53 16.66
N PRO A 26 -3.82 -4.06 15.67
CA PRO A 26 -4.66 -5.22 15.87
C PRO A 26 -3.81 -6.47 16.12
N ALA A 27 -4.35 -7.40 16.92
CA ALA A 27 -3.69 -8.65 17.35
C ALA A 27 -3.17 -9.54 16.19
N TYR A 28 -3.58 -9.28 14.95
CA TYR A 28 -3.15 -9.99 13.74
C TYR A 28 -1.77 -9.58 13.22
N TRP A 29 -1.13 -8.55 13.79
CA TRP A 29 0.18 -8.05 13.39
C TRP A 29 1.30 -9.11 13.45
N GLY A 30 1.12 -10.18 14.24
CA GLY A 30 2.10 -11.27 14.40
C GLY A 30 2.09 -12.37 13.32
N ARG A 31 1.22 -12.30 12.30
CA ARG A 31 1.08 -13.35 11.26
C ARG A 31 1.65 -12.97 9.88
N ASN A 32 2.51 -11.95 9.79
CA ASN A 32 3.03 -11.39 8.52
C ASN A 32 1.92 -10.96 7.54
N PRO A 33 1.10 -9.95 7.89
CA PRO A 33 0.20 -9.35 6.91
C PRO A 33 1.00 -8.76 5.74
N GLY A 34 0.64 -9.16 4.51
CA GLY A 34 1.24 -8.62 3.28
C GLY A 34 0.49 -7.42 2.72
N ALA A 35 -0.72 -7.16 3.23
CA ALA A 35 -1.53 -6.01 2.85
C ALA A 35 -2.49 -5.55 3.97
N PHE A 36 -2.82 -4.27 3.93
CA PHE A 36 -3.81 -3.59 4.74
C PHE A 36 -4.82 -2.88 3.82
N SER A 37 -6.10 -3.17 4.01
CA SER A 37 -7.20 -2.64 3.22
C SER A 37 -8.07 -1.73 4.08
N LEU A 38 -8.36 -0.54 3.56
CA LEU A 38 -9.26 0.44 4.14
C LEU A 38 -10.39 0.72 3.15
N THR A 39 -11.60 0.29 3.48
CA THR A 39 -12.79 0.41 2.61
C THR A 39 -13.94 1.10 3.33
N ALA A 40 -14.83 1.72 2.56
CA ALA A 40 -16.03 2.35 3.11
C ALA A 40 -17.08 1.27 3.40
N GLY A 41 -17.49 1.16 4.66
CA GLY A 41 -18.57 0.28 5.09
C GLY A 41 -19.93 0.98 5.16
N PRO A 42 -21.03 0.21 5.32
CA PRO A 42 -22.36 0.76 5.48
C PRO A 42 -22.44 1.64 6.74
N GLY A 43 -23.10 2.79 6.62
CA GLY A 43 -23.32 3.72 7.73
C GLY A 43 -22.12 4.60 8.10
N ASN A 44 -21.30 4.99 7.13
CA ASN A 44 -20.12 5.87 7.32
C ASN A 44 -19.03 5.27 8.23
N LYS A 45 -19.04 3.95 8.41
CA LYS A 45 -18.02 3.21 9.16
C LYS A 45 -16.88 2.81 8.22
N THR A 46 -15.65 3.08 8.60
CA THR A 46 -14.46 2.55 7.91
C THR A 46 -14.23 1.09 8.27
N ILE A 47 -14.09 0.24 7.26
CA ILE A 47 -13.72 -1.17 7.43
C ILE A 47 -12.22 -1.30 7.20
N GLN A 48 -11.51 -1.74 8.24
CA GLN A 48 -10.08 -2.03 8.22
C GLN A 48 -9.89 -3.55 8.15
N ARG A 49 -9.09 -4.04 7.21
CA ARG A 49 -8.78 -5.47 7.07
C ARG A 49 -7.29 -5.68 6.84
N PHE A 50 -6.74 -6.68 7.51
CA PHE A 50 -5.39 -7.18 7.27
C PHE A 50 -5.51 -8.45 6.44
N LEU A 51 -4.77 -8.50 5.35
CA LEU A 51 -4.85 -9.59 4.39
C LEU A 51 -3.45 -10.18 4.21
N PRO A 52 -3.26 -11.50 4.40
CA PRO A 52 -2.08 -12.17 3.88
C PRO A 52 -2.26 -12.19 2.35
N ILE A 53 -1.57 -11.31 1.65
CA ILE A 53 -1.64 -11.23 0.20
C ILE A 53 -0.25 -11.44 -0.36
N SER A 54 -0.14 -12.47 -1.19
CA SER A 54 0.97 -12.69 -2.13
C SER A 54 0.63 -12.08 -3.50
N PHE A 55 1.67 -11.87 -4.32
CA PHE A 55 1.47 -11.46 -5.71
C PHE A 55 0.55 -12.42 -6.48
N ASP A 56 0.70 -13.73 -6.28
CA ASP A 56 -0.12 -14.76 -6.94
C ASP A 56 -1.60 -14.71 -6.55
N GLU A 57 -1.91 -14.29 -5.32
CA GLU A 57 -3.29 -14.08 -4.87
C GLU A 57 -3.87 -12.81 -5.48
N CYS A 58 -3.11 -11.71 -5.50
CA CYS A 58 -3.46 -10.49 -6.21
C CYS A 58 -3.73 -10.74 -7.71
N TYR A 59 -2.89 -11.54 -8.34
CA TYR A 59 -3.02 -11.86 -9.76
C TYR A 59 -4.24 -12.73 -10.06
N ARG A 60 -4.62 -13.64 -9.13
CA ARG A 60 -5.81 -14.49 -9.27
C ARG A 60 -7.11 -13.74 -8.99
N ASP A 61 -7.11 -12.81 -8.04
CA ASP A 61 -8.30 -12.07 -7.62
C ASP A 61 -8.23 -10.59 -8.03
N GLN A 62 -8.03 -10.35 -9.32
CA GLN A 62 -7.91 -9.00 -9.87
C GLN A 62 -9.18 -8.18 -9.73
N GLU A 63 -10.35 -8.82 -9.75
CA GLU A 63 -11.65 -8.14 -9.63
C GLU A 63 -11.81 -7.44 -8.28
N SER A 64 -11.34 -8.07 -7.19
CA SER A 64 -11.37 -7.45 -5.87
C SER A 64 -10.39 -6.28 -5.74
N LEU A 65 -9.41 -6.17 -6.63
CA LEU A 65 -8.48 -5.05 -6.66
C LEU A 65 -9.08 -3.81 -7.35
N LEU A 66 -10.09 -3.98 -8.21
CA LEU A 66 -10.72 -2.88 -8.95
C LEU A 66 -11.48 -1.90 -8.05
N LEU A 67 -11.85 -2.31 -6.83
CA LEU A 67 -12.58 -1.47 -5.89
C LEU A 67 -11.71 -0.37 -5.25
N TYR A 68 -10.38 -0.49 -5.31
CA TYR A 68 -9.45 0.45 -4.69
C TYR A 68 -9.19 1.65 -5.61
N HIS A 69 -9.26 2.85 -5.02
CA HIS A 69 -8.98 4.11 -5.71
C HIS A 69 -7.51 4.49 -5.65
N SER A 70 -6.80 4.07 -4.61
CA SER A 70 -5.36 4.23 -4.51
C SER A 70 -4.71 3.04 -3.84
N VAL A 71 -3.55 2.66 -4.33
CA VAL A 71 -2.70 1.62 -3.77
C VAL A 71 -1.36 2.21 -3.34
N TYR A 72 -0.91 1.85 -2.15
CA TYR A 72 0.36 2.22 -1.57
C TYR A 72 1.23 0.97 -1.48
N ILE A 73 2.34 0.93 -2.22
CA ILE A 73 3.22 -0.23 -2.32
C ILE A 73 4.51 0.09 -1.58
N PHE A 74 4.86 -0.75 -0.62
CA PHE A 74 6.10 -0.72 0.18
C PHE A 74 6.91 -1.97 -0.17
N PRO A 75 7.57 -2.00 -1.35
CA PRO A 75 8.33 -3.15 -1.78
C PRO A 75 9.62 -3.31 -0.95
N ASP A 76 9.90 -4.53 -0.51
CA ASP A 76 11.20 -4.87 0.09
C ASP A 76 12.27 -5.03 -1.01
N GLU A 77 11.86 -5.55 -2.17
CA GLU A 77 12.74 -5.79 -3.32
C GLU A 77 12.24 -5.14 -4.60
N TRP A 78 13.17 -4.79 -5.49
CA TRP A 78 12.84 -4.23 -6.80
C TRP A 78 11.84 -5.08 -7.60
N ALA A 79 12.06 -6.40 -7.64
CA ALA A 79 11.24 -7.33 -8.41
C ALA A 79 9.78 -7.33 -7.94
N GLU A 80 9.54 -7.43 -6.63
CA GLU A 80 8.21 -7.38 -6.03
C GLU A 80 7.48 -6.08 -6.37
N GLY A 81 8.16 -4.93 -6.20
CA GLY A 81 7.57 -3.64 -6.51
C GLY A 81 7.25 -3.47 -7.99
N ARG A 82 8.12 -3.98 -8.88
CA ARG A 82 7.91 -3.94 -10.33
C ARG A 82 6.68 -4.75 -10.72
N ASP A 83 6.55 -5.96 -10.18
CA ASP A 83 5.48 -6.88 -10.55
C ASP A 83 4.13 -6.36 -10.05
N LEU A 84 4.06 -5.90 -8.79
CA LEU A 84 2.86 -5.25 -8.24
C LEU A 84 2.47 -3.98 -9.01
N LEU A 85 3.45 -3.11 -9.31
CA LEU A 85 3.19 -1.91 -10.10
C LEU A 85 2.64 -2.25 -11.48
N THR A 86 3.19 -3.27 -12.14
CA THR A 86 2.73 -3.74 -13.46
C THR A 86 1.28 -4.23 -13.37
N LEU A 87 0.94 -5.01 -12.35
CA LEU A 87 -0.42 -5.48 -12.12
C LEU A 87 -1.41 -4.31 -11.97
N PHE A 88 -1.16 -3.39 -11.04
CA PHE A 88 -2.07 -2.25 -10.84
C PHE A 88 -2.12 -1.31 -12.03
N LYS A 89 -1.02 -1.21 -12.79
CA LYS A 89 -0.99 -0.43 -14.03
C LYS A 89 -1.87 -1.05 -15.12
N GLN A 90 -1.88 -2.38 -15.22
CA GLN A 90 -2.77 -3.12 -16.13
C GLN A 90 -4.24 -2.96 -15.74
N LEU A 91 -4.55 -2.98 -14.44
CA LEU A 91 -5.91 -2.74 -13.95
C LEU A 91 -6.39 -1.33 -14.26
N GLY A 92 -5.51 -0.33 -14.17
CA GLY A 92 -5.79 1.05 -14.61
C GLY A 92 -6.82 1.83 -13.78
N THR A 93 -7.34 1.23 -12.70
CA THR A 93 -8.42 1.80 -11.88
C THR A 93 -7.95 2.63 -10.68
N CYS A 94 -6.68 2.52 -10.30
CA CYS A 94 -6.17 3.12 -9.07
C CYS A 94 -4.95 4.02 -9.29
N ARG A 95 -4.78 4.99 -8.38
CA ARG A 95 -3.54 5.76 -8.24
C ARG A 95 -2.51 4.93 -7.49
N ILE A 96 -1.31 4.82 -8.05
CA ILE A 96 -0.25 3.97 -7.53
C ILE A 96 0.82 4.83 -6.86
N PHE A 97 0.98 4.64 -5.56
CA PHE A 97 2.02 5.25 -4.74
C PHE A 97 3.04 4.18 -4.40
N VAL A 98 4.32 4.44 -4.66
CA VAL A 98 5.40 3.50 -4.32
C VAL A 98 6.35 4.16 -3.30
N MET A 99 6.61 3.48 -2.20
CA MET A 99 7.52 3.90 -1.14
C MET A 99 8.80 3.06 -1.22
N THR A 100 9.93 3.65 -1.60
CA THR A 100 11.19 2.92 -1.71
C THR A 100 12.28 3.60 -0.87
N GLN A 101 13.26 2.83 -0.38
CA GLN A 101 14.45 3.40 0.26
C GLN A 101 15.56 3.69 -0.77
N GLU A 102 15.47 3.10 -1.95
CA GLU A 102 16.51 3.20 -2.99
C GLU A 102 16.16 4.26 -4.03
N HIS A 103 16.96 5.33 -4.07
CA HIS A 103 16.82 6.39 -5.07
C HIS A 103 16.87 5.86 -6.52
N ARG A 104 17.69 4.82 -6.77
CA ARG A 104 17.80 4.21 -8.10
C ARG A 104 16.47 3.60 -8.54
N ASN A 105 15.76 2.92 -7.64
CA ASN A 105 14.47 2.30 -7.93
C ASN A 105 13.37 3.34 -8.09
N ALA A 106 13.51 4.52 -7.47
CA ALA A 106 12.51 5.56 -7.57
C ALA A 106 12.27 6.04 -9.01
N LEU A 107 13.35 6.23 -9.77
CA LEU A 107 13.27 6.59 -11.19
C LEU A 107 12.62 5.48 -12.02
N LEU A 108 12.94 4.22 -11.71
CA LEU A 108 12.40 3.08 -12.43
C LEU A 108 10.90 2.91 -12.16
N TYR A 109 10.44 3.04 -10.92
CA TYR A 109 9.00 3.00 -10.59
C TYR A 109 8.22 4.12 -11.28
N LYS A 110 8.79 5.32 -11.36
CA LYS A 110 8.16 6.43 -12.08
C LYS A 110 8.07 6.14 -13.58
N ALA A 111 9.12 5.57 -14.19
CA ALA A 111 9.12 5.17 -15.60
C ALA A 111 8.11 4.05 -15.90
N LEU A 112 7.87 3.14 -14.96
CA LEU A 112 6.87 2.08 -15.04
C LEU A 112 5.43 2.56 -14.80
N GLY A 113 5.24 3.85 -14.52
CA GLY A 113 3.92 4.46 -14.46
C GLY A 113 3.30 4.58 -13.07
N ALA A 114 4.12 4.52 -12.01
CA ALA A 114 3.69 4.95 -10.68
C ALA A 114 3.28 6.43 -10.71
N ASN A 115 2.14 6.76 -10.10
CA ASN A 115 1.66 8.14 -10.04
C ASN A 115 2.54 8.98 -9.12
N HIS A 116 2.95 8.39 -8.00
CA HIS A 116 3.82 9.01 -7.01
C HIS A 116 4.85 8.01 -6.53
N VAL A 117 6.09 8.47 -6.37
CA VAL A 117 7.17 7.68 -5.81
C VAL A 117 7.81 8.49 -4.69
N ILE A 118 7.85 7.90 -3.50
CA ILE A 118 8.36 8.54 -2.28
C ILE A 118 9.61 7.79 -1.88
N VAL A 119 10.71 8.53 -1.74
CA VAL A 119 11.95 7.96 -1.21
C VAL A 119 11.96 8.15 0.30
N SER A 120 11.75 7.06 1.03
CA SER A 120 11.78 7.06 2.49
C SER A 120 13.19 6.80 3.00
N GLN A 121 13.58 7.47 4.09
CA GLN A 121 14.83 7.15 4.77
C GLN A 121 14.67 5.89 5.61
N PRO A 122 15.71 5.04 5.72
CA PRO A 122 15.70 3.91 6.65
C PRO A 122 15.35 4.36 8.08
N GLY A 123 14.45 3.63 8.74
CA GLY A 123 14.00 3.93 10.11
C GLY A 123 13.08 5.14 10.26
N TYR A 124 12.69 5.81 9.17
CA TYR A 124 11.71 6.90 9.23
C TYR A 124 10.32 6.37 9.61
N LYS A 125 9.69 7.01 10.60
CA LYS A 125 8.36 6.64 11.13
C LYS A 125 7.30 7.74 11.00
N GLY A 126 7.66 8.90 10.45
CA GLY A 126 6.82 10.10 10.41
C GLY A 126 5.83 10.15 9.25
N TYR A 127 5.05 9.09 8.99
CA TYR A 127 4.18 9.03 7.81
C TYR A 127 2.82 9.75 7.95
N GLY A 128 2.65 10.61 8.98
CA GLY A 128 1.41 11.35 9.23
C GLY A 128 0.94 12.19 8.03
N TRP A 129 1.87 12.86 7.35
CA TRP A 129 1.59 13.64 6.15
C TRP A 129 1.01 12.81 5.00
N LEU A 130 1.37 11.53 4.90
CA LEU A 130 0.85 10.63 3.88
C LEU A 130 -0.55 10.12 4.25
N ALA A 131 -0.79 9.88 5.55
CA ALA A 131 -2.11 9.53 6.07
C ALA A 131 -3.13 10.69 5.93
N GLU A 132 -2.69 11.93 6.09
CA GLU A 132 -3.50 13.13 5.83
C GLU A 132 -3.92 13.20 4.36
N GLN A 133 -3.02 12.87 3.42
CA GLN A 133 -3.35 12.80 1.98
C GLN A 133 -4.38 11.72 1.64
N MET A 134 -4.49 10.65 2.45
CA MET A 134 -5.55 9.64 2.30
C MET A 134 -6.90 10.13 2.83
N SER A 135 -6.92 11.12 3.71
CA SER A 135 -8.14 11.61 4.36
C SER A 135 -8.79 12.77 3.62
N GLY A 136 -8.06 13.44 2.71
CA GLY A 136 -8.54 14.51 1.81
C GLY A 136 -9.13 14.03 0.48
#